data_AF-A0A937H3K2-F1
#
_entry.id   AF-A0A937H3K2-F1
#
_cell.length_a   1.000
_cell.length_b   1.000
_cell.length_c   1.000
_cell.angle_alpha   90.00
_cell.angle_beta   90.00
_cell.angle_gamma   90.00
#
_symmetry.space_group_name_H-M   'P 1'
#
loop_
_entity.id
_entity.type
_entity.pdbx_description
1 polymer ?
#
loop_
_entity_poly.entity_id
_entity_poly.type
_entity_poly.pdbx_seq_one_letter_code
_entity_poly.pdbx_strand_id
1 'polypeptide(L)'
;MTDLGNYIPPKKWVWDKENGGKFANINRPVSGQTHEKKLPLGKHPFQLYSQGTPNGIKITILLEELLELGIQEAEYDAWLIRIGKGEQFSSGFVEINPNSKIPSLVDNSGKEPIKVFESGSILLYLADKFKSFIPKSFDARTECMNWLFWQMASAPYLGGGFGHFYAYAPEKFEYPINRFSMEVKRQLDVLDKLLSDRTFICNNEYTIADIAIWSWYGALVLGRLYGAKEFLDVQSYKNVVRWSNLIDARPAVKKGRMVNKITGNLNEQLHERHDAGDFLNKTQDKFES
;
A
#
# COMPACT_ATOMS: atom_id res chain seq x y z
N MET A 1 18.18 -6.02 -34.73
CA MET A 1 18.39 -4.77 -33.97
C MET A 1 17.42 -3.75 -34.53
N THR A 2 16.30 -3.53 -33.85
CA THR A 2 15.36 -2.45 -34.21
C THR A 2 16.02 -1.14 -33.83
N ASP A 3 16.30 -0.32 -34.83
CA ASP A 3 16.80 1.04 -34.72
C ASP A 3 15.76 1.88 -33.96
N LEU A 4 15.91 1.94 -32.62
CA LEU A 4 15.21 2.91 -31.79
C LEU A 4 15.82 4.27 -32.11
N GLY A 5 15.36 4.90 -33.19
CA GLY A 5 15.81 6.24 -33.56
C GLY A 5 15.81 7.17 -32.35
N ASN A 6 16.82 8.04 -32.25
CA ASN A 6 17.00 8.95 -31.13
C ASN A 6 15.74 9.80 -30.91
N TYR A 7 14.92 9.42 -29.92
CA TYR A 7 13.76 10.22 -29.52
C TYR A 7 14.24 11.58 -29.00
N ILE A 8 13.70 12.65 -29.58
CA ILE A 8 13.96 14.02 -29.14
C ILE A 8 12.69 14.52 -28.46
N PRO A 9 12.70 14.75 -27.14
CA PRO A 9 11.56 15.34 -26.44
C PRO A 9 11.15 16.69 -27.08
N PRO A 10 9.85 16.96 -27.27
CA PRO A 10 9.41 18.26 -27.79
C PRO A 10 9.67 19.37 -26.76
N LYS A 11 9.81 20.62 -27.23
CA LYS A 11 9.95 21.80 -26.35
C LYS A 11 8.80 21.94 -25.34
N LYS A 12 7.61 21.50 -25.73
CA LYS A 12 6.41 21.46 -24.88
C LYS A 12 5.82 20.07 -24.98
N TRP A 13 5.69 19.40 -23.83
CA TRP A 13 5.03 18.11 -23.76
C TRP A 13 3.53 18.26 -24.05
N VAL A 14 2.97 17.31 -24.79
CA VAL A 14 1.54 17.21 -25.10
C VAL A 14 1.08 15.79 -24.82
N TRP A 15 -0.18 15.64 -24.43
CA TRP A 15 -0.79 14.32 -24.25
C TRP A 15 -1.40 13.86 -25.57
N ASP A 16 -0.57 13.31 -26.45
CA ASP A 16 -0.93 12.87 -27.81
C ASP A 16 -1.15 11.35 -27.92
N LYS A 17 -0.75 10.60 -26.88
CA LYS A 17 -0.90 9.14 -26.79
C LYS A 17 -1.25 8.72 -25.37
N GLU A 18 -2.00 7.63 -25.26
CA GLU A 18 -2.19 6.95 -23.98
C GLU A 18 -0.85 6.45 -23.42
N ASN A 19 -0.68 6.52 -22.10
CA ASN A 19 0.56 6.11 -21.43
C ASN A 19 0.24 5.43 -20.10
N GLY A 20 0.86 4.27 -19.83
CA GLY A 20 0.66 3.52 -18.59
C GLY A 20 0.42 2.03 -18.76
N GLY A 21 0.41 1.50 -19.98
CA GLY A 21 0.14 0.08 -20.25
C GLY A 21 -1.21 -0.33 -19.67
N LYS A 22 -1.19 -1.24 -18.69
CA LYS A 22 -2.38 -1.68 -17.94
C LYS A 22 -3.23 -0.55 -17.35
N PHE A 23 -2.65 0.64 -17.10
CA PHE A 23 -3.32 1.79 -16.49
C PHE A 23 -3.57 2.95 -17.46
N ALA A 24 -3.42 2.73 -18.77
CA ALA A 24 -3.62 3.74 -19.81
C ALA A 24 -4.99 4.44 -19.74
N ASN A 25 -6.04 3.69 -19.38
CA ASN A 25 -7.41 4.19 -19.29
C ASN A 25 -7.68 5.14 -18.10
N ILE A 26 -6.76 5.25 -17.14
CA ILE A 26 -6.93 6.07 -15.92
C ILE A 26 -5.86 7.14 -15.73
N ASN A 27 -4.68 6.99 -16.33
CA ASN A 27 -3.59 7.96 -16.20
C ASN A 27 -3.88 9.20 -17.04
N ARG A 28 -3.82 10.39 -16.41
CA ARG A 28 -4.12 11.67 -17.05
C ARG A 28 -3.15 12.76 -16.58
N PRO A 29 -2.88 13.78 -17.41
CA PRO A 29 -2.05 14.93 -17.01
C PRO A 29 -2.82 15.96 -16.15
N VAL A 30 -4.10 15.73 -15.89
CA VAL A 30 -4.97 16.60 -15.08
C VAL A 30 -5.59 15.82 -13.93
N SER A 31 -5.79 16.49 -12.79
CA SER A 31 -6.49 15.96 -11.62
C SER A 31 -7.97 16.33 -11.63
N GLY A 32 -8.70 15.91 -10.59
CA GLY A 32 -10.09 16.27 -10.37
C GLY A 32 -11.09 15.19 -10.77
N GLN A 33 -12.34 15.45 -10.43
CA GLN A 33 -13.46 14.51 -10.61
C GLN A 33 -13.81 14.33 -12.09
N THR A 34 -14.33 13.14 -12.40
CA THR A 34 -14.80 12.75 -13.75
C THR A 34 -16.28 12.42 -13.80
N HIS A 35 -16.86 12.10 -12.64
CA HIS A 35 -18.26 11.74 -12.50
C HIS A 35 -18.75 12.05 -11.10
N GLU A 36 -20.05 12.34 -10.99
CA GLU A 36 -20.72 12.53 -9.72
C GLU A 36 -21.03 11.18 -9.08
N LYS A 37 -20.49 10.94 -7.89
CA LYS A 37 -20.82 9.77 -7.07
C LYS A 37 -20.42 10.04 -5.63
N LYS A 38 -21.38 9.92 -4.72
CA LYS A 38 -21.14 10.02 -3.27
C LYS A 38 -20.48 8.74 -2.77
N LEU A 39 -19.62 8.88 -1.77
CA LEU A 39 -19.06 7.74 -1.06
C LEU A 39 -20.10 7.11 -0.12
N PRO A 40 -20.14 5.78 0.00
CA PRO A 40 -20.98 5.10 0.99
C PRO A 40 -20.49 5.40 2.42
N LEU A 41 -21.40 5.40 3.39
CA LEU A 41 -21.10 5.63 4.80
C LEU A 41 -21.68 4.47 5.62
N GLY A 42 -20.82 3.81 6.40
CA GLY A 42 -21.20 2.71 7.29
C GLY A 42 -21.38 3.14 8.74
N LYS A 43 -21.46 2.15 9.65
CA LYS A 43 -21.79 2.35 11.07
C LYS A 43 -20.57 2.70 11.94
N HIS A 44 -19.37 2.40 11.47
CA HIS A 44 -18.15 2.44 12.27
C HIS A 44 -17.48 3.82 12.28
N PRO A 45 -16.68 4.15 13.31
CA PRO A 45 -16.05 5.47 13.41
C PRO A 45 -15.10 5.76 12.24
N PHE A 46 -14.38 4.76 11.74
CA PHE A 46 -13.49 4.95 10.59
C PHE A 46 -14.11 4.46 9.29
N GLN A 47 -14.12 5.33 8.28
CA GLN A 47 -14.54 5.00 6.92
C GLN A 47 -13.29 4.99 6.04
N LEU A 48 -12.84 3.80 5.65
CA LEU A 48 -11.71 3.58 4.79
C LEU A 48 -12.19 3.34 3.35
N TYR A 49 -11.68 4.12 2.41
CA TYR A 49 -11.93 3.96 0.97
C TYR A 49 -10.63 3.52 0.32
N SER A 50 -10.56 2.25 -0.05
CA SER A 50 -9.27 1.62 -0.34
C SER A 50 -9.35 0.46 -1.34
N GLN A 51 -8.19 -0.10 -1.66
CA GLN A 51 -8.03 -1.35 -2.39
C GLN A 51 -6.85 -2.10 -1.79
N GLY A 52 -6.90 -3.43 -1.75
CA GLY A 52 -5.92 -4.37 -1.17
C GLY A 52 -4.58 -4.44 -1.91
N THR A 53 -4.03 -3.28 -2.27
CA THR A 53 -2.68 -3.04 -2.76
C THR A 53 -1.71 -2.90 -1.59
N PRO A 54 -0.38 -2.93 -1.80
CA PRO A 54 0.60 -2.61 -0.78
C PRO A 54 0.35 -1.32 0.01
N ASN A 55 -0.28 -0.29 -0.56
CA ASN A 55 -0.59 0.94 0.18
C ASN A 55 -1.87 0.81 1.02
N GLY A 56 -2.88 0.10 0.51
CA GLY A 56 -4.13 -0.11 1.22
C GLY A 56 -3.96 -1.06 2.41
N ILE A 57 -3.22 -2.15 2.23
CA ILE A 57 -3.03 -3.14 3.29
C ILE A 57 -2.27 -2.58 4.51
N LYS A 58 -1.47 -1.52 4.36
CA LYS A 58 -0.85 -0.84 5.51
C LYS A 58 -1.89 -0.44 6.55
N ILE A 59 -3.02 0.10 6.08
CA ILE A 59 -4.03 0.70 6.94
C ILE A 59 -4.89 -0.39 7.56
N THR A 60 -5.30 -1.38 6.77
CA THR A 60 -6.11 -2.50 7.26
C THR A 60 -5.30 -3.38 8.21
N ILE A 61 -3.99 -3.57 7.99
CA ILE A 61 -3.11 -4.20 8.96
C ILE A 61 -3.10 -3.41 10.27
N LEU A 62 -2.85 -2.10 10.25
CA LEU A 62 -2.82 -1.31 11.49
C LEU A 62 -4.16 -1.33 12.24
N LEU A 63 -5.29 -1.21 11.53
CA LEU A 63 -6.62 -1.28 12.14
C LEU A 63 -6.87 -2.65 12.79
N GLU A 64 -6.55 -3.75 12.09
CA GLU A 64 -6.66 -5.10 12.68
C GLU A 64 -5.69 -5.31 13.85
N GLU A 65 -4.50 -4.70 13.82
CA GLU A 65 -3.53 -4.74 14.93
C GLU A 65 -4.07 -4.00 16.16
N LEU A 66 -4.72 -2.86 15.97
CA LEU A 66 -5.39 -2.12 17.05
C LEU A 66 -6.58 -2.90 17.63
N LEU A 67 -7.37 -3.55 16.78
CA LEU A 67 -8.48 -4.41 17.20
C LEU A 67 -7.99 -5.64 17.98
N GLU A 68 -6.86 -6.24 17.58
CA GLU A 68 -6.22 -7.35 18.31
C GLU A 68 -5.71 -6.92 19.70
N LEU A 69 -5.35 -5.63 19.87
CA LEU A 69 -5.07 -5.03 21.19
C LEU A 69 -6.35 -4.75 22.01
N GLY A 70 -7.54 -5.04 21.48
CA GLY A 70 -8.83 -4.82 22.14
C GLY A 70 -9.39 -3.41 22.00
N ILE A 71 -8.79 -2.54 21.17
CA ILE A 71 -9.22 -1.15 20.97
C ILE A 71 -10.43 -1.15 20.02
N GLN A 72 -11.64 -1.27 20.57
CA GLN A 72 -12.89 -1.34 19.80
C GLN A 72 -13.18 -0.02 19.07
N GLU A 73 -12.63 1.09 19.55
CA GLU A 73 -12.74 2.40 18.90
C GLU A 73 -12.02 2.44 17.53
N ALA A 74 -11.18 1.45 17.21
CA ALA A 74 -10.52 1.27 15.92
C ALA A 74 -11.40 0.54 14.88
N GLU A 75 -12.64 0.19 15.22
CA GLU A 75 -13.61 -0.41 14.29
C GLU A 75 -13.80 0.45 13.04
N TYR A 76 -13.96 -0.21 11.88
CA TYR A 76 -13.91 0.47 10.58
C TYR A 76 -14.79 -0.19 9.51
N ASP A 77 -15.30 0.62 8.60
CA ASP A 77 -15.86 0.17 7.33
C ASP A 77 -14.81 0.37 6.23
N ALA A 78 -14.39 -0.69 5.56
CA ALA A 78 -13.47 -0.65 4.43
C ALA A 78 -14.19 -0.87 3.11
N TRP A 79 -14.52 0.23 2.45
CA TRP A 79 -15.18 0.30 1.16
C TRP A 79 -14.19 0.09 0.01
N LEU A 80 -14.56 -0.75 -0.95
CA LEU A 80 -13.72 -1.06 -2.08
C LEU A 80 -13.78 0.05 -3.13
N ILE A 81 -12.61 0.59 -3.47
CA ILE A 81 -12.41 1.53 -4.58
C ILE A 81 -11.60 0.82 -5.67
N ARG A 82 -12.26 0.43 -6.76
CA ARG A 82 -11.64 -0.27 -7.89
C ARG A 82 -10.88 0.73 -8.76
N ILE A 83 -9.58 0.90 -8.48
CA ILE A 83 -8.77 1.94 -9.15
C ILE A 83 -8.68 1.75 -10.68
N GLY A 84 -8.74 0.50 -11.16
CA GLY A 84 -8.75 0.17 -12.59
C GLY A 84 -10.03 0.59 -13.32
N LYS A 85 -11.10 0.92 -12.58
CA LYS A 85 -12.37 1.45 -13.09
C LYS A 85 -12.50 2.97 -12.91
N GLY A 86 -11.49 3.64 -12.37
CA GLY A 86 -11.50 5.10 -12.18
C GLY A 86 -12.39 5.59 -11.03
N GLU A 87 -12.79 4.73 -10.08
CA GLU A 87 -13.66 5.10 -8.95
C GLU A 87 -13.03 6.18 -8.03
N GLN A 88 -11.70 6.26 -7.99
CA GLN A 88 -10.94 7.29 -7.30
C GLN A 88 -11.14 8.70 -7.89
N PHE A 89 -11.77 8.84 -9.06
CA PHE A 89 -12.10 10.12 -9.69
C PHE A 89 -13.58 10.50 -9.53
N SER A 90 -14.32 9.86 -8.64
CA SER A 90 -15.66 10.30 -8.25
C SER A 90 -15.61 11.60 -7.44
N SER A 91 -16.66 12.40 -7.50
CA SER A 91 -16.77 13.63 -6.70
C SER A 91 -16.55 13.39 -5.21
N GLY A 92 -17.17 12.35 -4.63
CA GLY A 92 -16.99 12.01 -3.22
C GLY A 92 -15.56 11.57 -2.86
N PHE A 93 -14.88 10.81 -3.72
CA PHE A 93 -13.49 10.42 -3.46
C PHE A 93 -12.52 11.60 -3.56
N VAL A 94 -12.70 12.46 -4.57
CA VAL A 94 -11.88 13.67 -4.73
C VAL A 94 -12.06 14.64 -3.56
N GLU A 95 -13.25 14.70 -2.97
CA GLU A 95 -13.55 15.53 -1.80
C GLU A 95 -12.76 15.14 -0.54
N ILE A 96 -12.41 13.85 -0.40
CA ILE A 96 -11.60 13.35 0.72
C ILE A 96 -10.11 13.25 0.37
N ASN A 97 -9.79 13.10 -0.91
CA ASN A 97 -8.43 13.08 -1.40
C ASN A 97 -8.33 13.71 -2.80
N PRO A 98 -7.89 14.99 -2.91
CA PRO A 98 -7.75 15.65 -4.20
C PRO A 98 -6.67 15.02 -5.10
N ASN A 99 -5.76 14.20 -4.54
CA ASN A 99 -4.76 13.41 -5.28
C ASN A 99 -5.36 12.17 -5.96
N SER A 100 -6.62 11.82 -5.68
CA SER A 100 -7.31 10.66 -6.28
C SER A 100 -6.52 9.35 -6.14
N LYS A 101 -5.98 9.05 -4.94
CA LYS A 101 -5.28 7.79 -4.66
C LYS A 101 -5.79 7.13 -3.39
N ILE A 102 -5.92 5.81 -3.43
CA ILE A 102 -6.12 5.00 -2.23
C ILE A 102 -4.79 4.82 -1.47
N PRO A 103 -4.82 4.52 -0.16
CA PRO A 103 -5.98 4.59 0.72
C PRO A 103 -6.37 6.04 1.07
N SER A 104 -7.63 6.25 1.43
CA SER A 104 -8.13 7.50 2.03
C SER A 104 -9.13 7.17 3.14
N LEU A 105 -9.04 7.87 4.26
CA LEU A 105 -9.79 7.57 5.47
C LEU A 105 -10.53 8.81 5.96
N VAL A 106 -11.74 8.61 6.47
CA VAL A 106 -12.51 9.63 7.19
C VAL A 106 -12.75 9.12 8.60
N ASP A 107 -12.32 9.89 9.60
CA ASP A 107 -12.60 9.65 11.02
C ASP A 107 -13.86 10.41 11.43
N ASN A 108 -14.93 9.68 11.73
CA ASN A 108 -16.22 10.18 12.20
C ASN A 108 -16.43 9.98 13.71
N SER A 109 -15.38 9.64 14.48
CA SER A 109 -15.47 9.48 15.94
C SER A 109 -15.60 10.79 16.72
N GLY A 110 -15.25 11.92 16.09
CA GLY A 110 -15.33 13.26 16.66
C GLY A 110 -16.65 13.97 16.36
N LYS A 111 -16.73 15.24 16.77
CA LYS A 111 -17.88 16.11 16.43
C LYS A 111 -17.96 16.41 14.93
N GLU A 112 -16.79 16.59 14.30
CA GLU A 112 -16.66 16.89 12.88
C GLU A 112 -15.77 15.82 12.22
N PRO A 113 -16.11 15.37 11.00
CA PRO A 113 -15.29 14.41 10.26
C PRO A 113 -13.87 14.92 9.97
N ILE A 114 -12.86 14.08 10.19
CA ILE A 114 -11.47 14.37 9.83
C ILE A 114 -11.07 13.52 8.63
N LYS A 115 -10.73 14.19 7.51
CA LYS A 115 -10.26 13.55 6.27
C LYS A 115 -8.75 13.35 6.32
N VAL A 116 -8.28 12.13 6.10
CA VAL A 116 -6.85 11.76 6.13
C VAL A 116 -6.52 10.94 4.89
N PHE A 117 -5.60 11.44 4.06
CA PHE A 117 -5.09 10.75 2.88
C PHE A 117 -3.56 10.63 2.93
N GLU A 118 -2.99 9.81 2.04
CA GLU A 118 -1.64 9.25 2.09
C GLU A 118 -1.45 8.18 3.17
N SER A 119 -1.00 6.99 2.75
CA SER A 119 -0.90 5.84 3.68
C SER A 119 0.00 6.09 4.89
N GLY A 120 1.12 6.81 4.73
CA GLY A 120 2.00 7.16 5.85
C GLY A 120 1.35 8.15 6.83
N SER A 121 0.54 9.09 6.32
CA SER A 121 -0.22 10.03 7.14
C SER A 121 -1.31 9.32 7.94
N ILE A 122 -2.05 8.40 7.31
CA ILE A 122 -3.08 7.59 8.00
C ILE A 122 -2.46 6.69 9.07
N LEU A 123 -1.32 6.04 8.79
CA LEU A 123 -0.61 5.24 9.79
C LEU A 123 -0.21 6.08 11.01
N LEU A 124 0.41 7.25 10.78
CA LEU A 124 0.82 8.16 11.85
C LEU A 124 -0.40 8.68 12.64
N TYR A 125 -1.46 9.06 11.94
CA TYR A 125 -2.71 9.53 12.53
C TYR A 125 -3.31 8.50 13.51
N LEU A 126 -3.48 7.25 13.05
CA LEU A 126 -4.04 6.18 13.86
C LEU A 126 -3.11 5.82 15.04
N ALA A 127 -1.80 5.75 14.79
CA ALA A 127 -0.81 5.48 15.85
C ALA A 127 -0.82 6.55 16.94
N ASP A 128 -0.93 7.83 16.57
CA ASP A 128 -1.01 8.94 17.54
C ASP A 128 -2.35 8.97 18.27
N LYS A 129 -3.46 8.77 17.56
CA LYS A 129 -4.81 8.74 18.14
C LYS A 129 -4.92 7.66 19.22
N PHE A 130 -4.37 6.48 18.96
CA PHE A 130 -4.44 5.33 19.86
C PHE A 130 -3.17 5.09 20.69
N LYS A 131 -2.15 5.94 20.54
CA LYS A 131 -0.86 5.88 21.25
C LYS A 131 -0.22 4.48 21.20
N SER A 132 -0.34 3.81 20.05
CA SER A 132 0.03 2.42 19.84
C SER A 132 0.83 2.28 18.54
N PHE A 133 1.73 1.29 18.46
CA PHE A 133 2.62 1.04 17.31
C PHE A 133 3.54 2.21 16.94
N ILE A 134 3.78 3.14 17.86
CA ILE A 134 4.73 4.23 17.72
C ILE A 134 5.48 4.45 19.05
N PRO A 135 6.81 4.60 19.06
CA PRO A 135 7.56 4.81 20.30
C PRO A 135 7.20 6.14 20.99
N LYS A 136 7.38 6.18 22.32
CA LYS A 136 7.06 7.36 23.15
C LYS A 136 8.23 8.32 23.35
N SER A 137 9.45 7.80 23.46
CA SER A 137 10.63 8.67 23.62
C SER A 137 10.89 9.44 22.32
N PHE A 138 11.37 10.66 22.44
CA PHE A 138 11.64 11.53 21.28
C PHE A 138 12.62 10.86 20.30
N ASP A 139 13.71 10.27 20.82
CA ASP A 139 14.74 9.65 19.99
C ASP A 139 14.22 8.42 19.25
N ALA A 140 13.53 7.51 19.94
CA ALA A 140 12.99 6.30 19.30
C ALA A 140 11.85 6.62 18.32
N ARG A 141 11.02 7.63 18.64
CA ARG A 141 9.99 8.11 17.72
C ARG A 141 10.62 8.72 16.48
N THR A 142 11.71 9.47 16.63
CA THR A 142 12.46 10.05 15.50
C THR A 142 12.99 8.96 14.57
N GLU A 143 13.58 7.90 15.12
CA GLU A 143 14.03 6.74 14.32
C GLU A 143 12.85 6.07 13.58
N CYS A 144 11.71 5.87 14.25
CA CYS A 144 10.50 5.36 13.60
C CYS A 144 10.03 6.25 12.45
N MET A 145 10.08 7.57 12.63
CA MET A 145 9.71 8.51 11.57
C MET A 145 10.70 8.51 10.41
N ASN A 146 12.00 8.40 10.66
CA ASN A 146 13.02 8.26 9.62
C ASN A 146 12.68 7.10 8.67
N TRP A 147 12.34 5.93 9.24
CA TRP A 147 12.00 4.75 8.45
C TRP A 147 10.63 4.81 7.79
N LEU A 148 9.63 5.41 8.44
CA LEU A 148 8.33 5.65 7.81
C LEU A 148 8.46 6.56 6.59
N PHE A 149 9.19 7.67 6.71
CA PHE A 149 9.42 8.59 5.60
C PHE A 149 10.32 7.98 4.52
N TRP A 150 11.36 7.22 4.91
CA TRP A 150 12.15 6.42 3.97
C TRP A 150 11.24 5.51 3.14
N GLN A 151 10.30 4.81 3.76
CA GLN A 151 9.36 3.92 3.07
C GLN A 151 8.49 4.68 2.06
N MET A 152 7.92 5.81 2.48
CA MET A 152 7.06 6.63 1.64
C MET A 152 7.80 7.21 0.43
N ALA A 153 9.09 7.53 0.59
CA ALA A 153 9.94 8.01 -0.50
C ALA A 153 10.53 6.89 -1.38
N SER A 154 10.68 5.68 -0.85
CA SER A 154 11.32 4.54 -1.56
C SER A 154 10.32 3.72 -2.37
N ALA A 155 9.08 3.54 -1.87
CA ALA A 155 8.05 2.77 -2.56
C ALA A 155 7.71 3.25 -3.99
N PRO A 156 7.75 4.56 -4.33
CA PRO A 156 7.60 5.01 -5.71
C PRO A 156 8.62 4.40 -6.68
N TYR A 157 9.86 4.15 -6.25
CA TYR A 157 10.87 3.47 -7.08
C TYR A 157 10.54 1.99 -7.28
N LEU A 158 10.07 1.31 -6.23
CA LEU A 158 9.67 -0.10 -6.31
C LEU A 158 8.39 -0.30 -7.14
N GLY A 159 7.35 0.49 -6.90
CA GLY A 159 6.07 0.34 -7.59
C GLY A 159 6.01 1.07 -8.93
N GLY A 160 6.21 2.39 -8.92
CA GLY A 160 6.10 3.26 -10.09
C GLY A 160 7.30 3.21 -11.03
N GLY A 161 8.47 2.79 -10.53
CA GLY A 161 9.64 2.46 -11.33
C GLY A 161 9.65 0.98 -11.70
N PHE A 162 10.23 0.15 -10.84
CA PHE A 162 10.48 -1.26 -11.11
C PHE A 162 9.19 -2.01 -11.51
N GLY A 163 8.15 -1.98 -10.67
CA GLY A 163 6.90 -2.68 -10.93
C GLY A 163 6.24 -2.25 -12.24
N HIS A 164 6.29 -0.97 -12.58
CA HIS A 164 5.79 -0.47 -13.86
C HIS A 164 6.58 -1.04 -15.03
N PHE A 165 7.88 -0.79 -15.11
CA PHE A 165 8.69 -1.18 -16.27
C PHE A 165 8.89 -2.69 -16.38
N TYR A 166 8.94 -3.40 -15.26
CA TYR A 166 9.10 -4.85 -15.22
C TYR A 166 7.80 -5.60 -15.49
N ALA A 167 6.67 -5.18 -14.91
CA ALA A 167 5.43 -5.98 -14.94
C ALA A 167 4.29 -5.40 -15.80
N TYR A 168 4.21 -4.08 -15.97
CA TYR A 168 3.01 -3.44 -16.55
C TYR A 168 3.22 -2.69 -17.87
N ALA A 169 4.45 -2.24 -18.15
CA ALA A 169 4.77 -1.59 -19.41
C ALA A 169 4.49 -2.56 -20.58
N PRO A 170 3.92 -2.07 -21.70
CA PRO A 170 3.55 -2.93 -22.84
C PRO A 170 4.77 -3.52 -23.54
N GLU A 171 5.92 -2.86 -23.43
CA GLU A 171 7.20 -3.28 -23.98
C GLU A 171 8.27 -3.34 -22.89
N LYS A 172 9.31 -4.16 -23.09
CA LYS A 172 10.44 -4.28 -22.17
C LYS A 172 11.55 -3.32 -22.58
N PHE A 173 11.73 -2.28 -21.78
CA PHE A 173 12.78 -1.29 -21.95
C PHE A 173 13.94 -1.61 -21.02
N GLU A 174 15.07 -2.06 -21.59
CA GLU A 174 16.24 -2.49 -20.82
C GLU A 174 16.74 -1.42 -19.85
N TYR A 175 16.94 -0.18 -20.33
CA TYR A 175 17.47 0.92 -19.50
C TYR A 175 16.65 1.20 -18.22
N PRO A 176 15.33 1.48 -18.28
CA PRO A 176 14.56 1.72 -17.07
C PRO A 176 14.41 0.46 -16.20
N ILE A 177 14.30 -0.74 -16.79
CA ILE A 177 14.31 -1.98 -16.01
C ILE A 177 15.61 -2.08 -15.20
N ASN A 178 16.77 -1.93 -15.83
CA ASN A 178 18.06 -1.99 -15.15
C ASN A 178 18.18 -0.91 -14.07
N ARG A 179 17.81 0.34 -14.37
CA ARG A 179 17.85 1.47 -13.42
C ARG A 179 17.03 1.17 -12.16
N PHE A 180 15.77 0.78 -12.32
CA PHE A 180 14.89 0.60 -11.17
C PHE A 180 15.12 -0.73 -10.44
N SER A 181 15.57 -1.77 -11.14
CA SER A 181 15.98 -3.02 -10.49
C SER A 181 17.19 -2.82 -9.61
N MET A 182 18.18 -2.06 -10.08
CA MET A 182 19.36 -1.69 -9.29
C MET A 182 18.95 -0.93 -8.02
N GLU A 183 18.07 0.06 -8.13
CA GLU A 183 17.59 0.82 -6.97
C GLU A 183 16.78 -0.04 -6.00
N VAL A 184 15.90 -0.93 -6.48
CA VAL A 184 15.15 -1.84 -5.61
C VAL A 184 16.09 -2.81 -4.88
N LYS A 185 17.10 -3.35 -5.56
CA LYS A 185 18.12 -4.20 -4.93
C LYS A 185 18.93 -3.44 -3.89
N ARG A 186 19.24 -2.16 -4.12
CA ARG A 186 19.90 -1.29 -3.13
C ARG A 186 19.01 -1.04 -1.91
N GLN A 187 17.72 -0.80 -2.11
CA GLN A 187 16.76 -0.63 -1.01
C GLN A 187 16.61 -1.92 -0.17
N LEU A 188 16.56 -3.08 -0.82
CA LEU A 188 16.59 -4.38 -0.14
C LEU A 188 17.89 -4.58 0.64
N ASP A 189 19.05 -4.21 0.08
CA ASP A 189 20.35 -4.30 0.77
C ASP A 189 20.43 -3.38 2.00
N VAL A 190 19.87 -2.16 1.93
CA VAL A 190 19.74 -1.26 3.09
C VAL A 190 18.93 -1.94 4.21
N LEU A 191 17.77 -2.49 3.87
CA LEU A 191 16.93 -3.19 4.85
C LEU A 191 17.61 -4.45 5.39
N ASP A 192 18.30 -5.22 4.55
CA ASP A 192 18.95 -6.46 4.95
C ASP A 192 20.10 -6.22 5.95
N LYS A 193 20.90 -5.18 5.70
CA LYS A 193 21.95 -4.74 6.63
C LYS A 193 21.37 -4.23 7.94
N LEU A 194 20.32 -3.41 7.88
CA LEU A 194 19.62 -2.90 9.06
C LEU A 194 19.06 -4.03 9.92
N LEU A 195 18.45 -5.04 9.29
CA LEU A 195 17.79 -6.15 9.98
C LEU A 195 18.75 -7.26 10.39
N SER A 196 20.06 -7.09 10.18
CA SER A 196 21.09 -8.09 10.55
C SER A 196 21.27 -8.21 12.07
N ASP A 197 21.07 -7.12 12.80
CA ASP A 197 21.19 -7.05 14.26
C ASP A 197 19.91 -6.55 14.95
N ARG A 198 18.83 -6.30 14.19
CA ARG A 198 17.52 -5.86 14.70
C ARG A 198 16.42 -6.89 14.48
N THR A 199 15.49 -6.98 15.42
CA THR A 199 14.28 -7.82 15.25
C THR A 199 13.29 -7.19 14.28
N PHE A 200 13.09 -5.89 14.43
CA PHE A 200 12.20 -5.02 13.66
C PHE A 200 12.99 -3.80 13.17
N ILE A 201 12.36 -2.96 12.35
CA ILE A 201 13.00 -1.76 11.79
C ILE A 201 13.48 -0.82 12.91
N CYS A 202 12.65 -0.66 13.95
CA CYS A 202 12.94 0.15 15.14
C CYS A 202 13.49 -0.71 16.30
N ASN A 203 14.55 -1.47 16.02
CA ASN A 203 15.21 -2.39 16.97
C ASN A 203 14.34 -3.58 17.38
N ASN A 204 13.76 -3.55 18.58
CA ASN A 204 13.00 -4.67 19.15
C ASN A 204 11.50 -4.38 19.26
N GLU A 205 11.05 -3.20 18.81
CA GLU A 205 9.64 -2.81 18.83
C GLU A 205 9.04 -2.88 17.42
N TYR A 206 7.89 -3.54 17.29
CA TYR A 206 7.10 -3.55 16.06
C TYR A 206 6.28 -2.26 15.96
N THR A 207 6.47 -1.53 14.86
CA THR A 207 5.93 -0.17 14.71
C THR A 207 5.20 0.03 13.38
N ILE A 208 4.60 1.20 13.20
CA ILE A 208 4.06 1.62 11.89
C ILE A 208 5.12 1.67 10.78
N ALA A 209 6.41 1.83 11.11
CA ALA A 209 7.48 1.72 10.11
C ALA A 209 7.56 0.30 9.54
N ASP A 210 7.48 -0.73 10.41
CA ASP A 210 7.42 -2.12 9.97
C ASP A 210 6.20 -2.40 9.11
N ILE A 211 5.01 -1.96 9.53
CA ILE A 211 3.76 -2.13 8.77
C ILE A 211 3.88 -1.51 7.38
N ALA A 212 4.41 -0.27 7.30
CA ALA A 212 4.61 0.44 6.06
C ALA A 212 5.57 -0.31 5.11
N ILE A 213 6.73 -0.73 5.62
CA ILE A 213 7.79 -1.35 4.83
C ILE A 213 7.36 -2.76 4.42
N TRP A 214 6.77 -3.52 5.32
CA TRP A 214 6.41 -4.92 5.11
C TRP A 214 5.39 -5.07 4.00
N SER A 215 4.42 -4.15 3.95
CA SER A 215 3.38 -4.15 2.94
C SER A 215 3.92 -4.07 1.50
N TRP A 216 5.13 -3.53 1.32
CA TRP A 216 5.84 -3.46 0.03
C TRP A 216 6.98 -4.48 -0.07
N TYR A 217 8.01 -4.34 0.75
CA TYR A 217 9.24 -5.14 0.66
C TYR A 217 9.03 -6.55 1.20
N GLY A 218 8.25 -6.70 2.28
CA GLY A 218 7.88 -8.02 2.79
C GLY A 218 7.04 -8.79 1.79
N ALA A 219 6.01 -8.16 1.22
CA ALA A 219 5.21 -8.75 0.15
C ALA A 219 6.05 -9.13 -1.08
N LEU A 220 7.03 -8.31 -1.46
CA LEU A 220 7.95 -8.58 -2.57
C LEU A 220 8.81 -9.82 -2.31
N VAL A 221 9.53 -9.89 -1.18
CA VAL A 221 10.44 -11.00 -0.91
C VAL A 221 9.71 -12.33 -0.67
N LEU A 222 8.45 -12.24 -0.22
CA LEU A 222 7.53 -13.39 -0.10
C LEU A 222 6.90 -13.79 -1.45
N GLY A 223 7.30 -13.16 -2.55
CA GLY A 223 6.89 -13.53 -3.91
C GLY A 223 5.49 -13.11 -4.32
N ARG A 224 4.89 -12.14 -3.62
CA ARG A 224 3.48 -11.72 -3.81
C ARG A 224 3.32 -10.54 -4.75
N LEU A 225 4.42 -9.94 -5.19
CA LEU A 225 4.41 -8.78 -6.09
C LEU A 225 5.20 -9.07 -7.36
N TYR A 226 4.61 -8.68 -8.49
CA TYR A 226 5.24 -8.55 -9.80
C TYR A 226 5.86 -9.81 -10.41
N GLY A 227 5.72 -10.99 -9.80
CA GLY A 227 6.43 -12.20 -10.26
C GLY A 227 7.95 -12.02 -10.25
N ALA A 228 8.47 -11.16 -9.37
CA ALA A 228 9.86 -10.68 -9.41
C ALA A 228 10.82 -11.41 -8.47
N LYS A 229 10.35 -12.48 -7.80
CA LYS A 229 11.10 -13.19 -6.75
C LYS A 229 12.49 -13.64 -7.23
N GLU A 230 12.52 -14.34 -8.36
CA GLU A 230 13.75 -14.86 -8.95
C GLU A 230 14.59 -13.73 -9.56
N PHE A 231 13.96 -12.84 -10.34
CA PHE A 231 14.64 -11.77 -11.04
C PHE A 231 15.43 -10.81 -10.13
N LEU A 232 14.87 -10.47 -8.96
CA LEU A 232 15.56 -9.63 -7.98
C LEU A 232 16.48 -10.41 -7.04
N ASP A 233 16.54 -11.74 -7.15
CA ASP A 233 17.25 -12.63 -6.23
C ASP A 233 16.87 -12.36 -4.77
N VAL A 234 15.56 -12.31 -4.48
CA VAL A 234 15.10 -11.83 -3.17
C VAL A 234 15.48 -12.74 -2.01
N GLN A 235 15.83 -14.01 -2.27
CA GLN A 235 16.24 -14.96 -1.25
C GLN A 235 17.65 -14.69 -0.71
N SER A 236 18.47 -13.92 -1.44
CA SER A 236 19.79 -13.49 -0.95
C SER A 236 19.71 -12.55 0.26
N TYR A 237 18.61 -11.79 0.41
CA TYR A 237 18.36 -10.87 1.53
C TYR A 237 17.78 -11.62 2.73
N LYS A 238 18.62 -12.44 3.37
CA LYS A 238 18.21 -13.39 4.43
C LYS A 238 17.52 -12.71 5.61
N ASN A 239 17.97 -11.53 6.01
CA ASN A 239 17.43 -10.81 7.16
C ASN A 239 16.07 -10.20 6.84
N VAL A 240 15.90 -9.67 5.62
CA VAL A 240 14.60 -9.20 5.13
C VAL A 240 13.62 -10.36 5.04
N VAL A 241 14.03 -11.53 4.51
CA VAL A 241 13.16 -12.71 4.44
C VAL A 241 12.74 -13.18 5.83
N ARG A 242 13.67 -13.25 6.80
CA ARG A 242 13.36 -13.59 8.20
C ARG A 242 12.34 -12.63 8.80
N TRP A 243 12.60 -11.33 8.75
CA TRP A 243 11.71 -10.29 9.27
C TRP A 243 10.33 -10.33 8.57
N SER A 244 10.31 -10.60 7.26
CA SER A 244 9.08 -10.69 6.50
C SER A 244 8.21 -11.85 6.96
N ASN A 245 8.80 -13.04 7.17
CA ASN A 245 8.08 -14.21 7.69
C ASN A 245 7.57 -13.99 9.12
N LEU A 246 8.36 -13.32 9.97
CA LEU A 246 7.98 -12.99 11.34
C LEU A 246 6.70 -12.14 11.37
N ILE A 247 6.65 -11.08 10.57
CA ILE A 247 5.46 -10.21 10.48
C ILE A 247 4.30 -10.92 9.78
N ASP A 248 4.58 -11.74 8.75
CA ASP A 248 3.55 -12.48 8.02
C ASP A 248 2.77 -13.47 8.91
N ALA A 249 3.40 -13.98 9.96
CA ALA A 249 2.78 -14.92 10.89
C ALA A 249 1.72 -14.26 11.78
N ARG A 250 1.73 -12.92 11.94
CA ARG A 250 0.84 -12.19 12.85
C ARG A 250 -0.63 -12.32 12.44
N PRO A 251 -1.56 -12.62 13.37
CA PRO A 251 -2.99 -12.77 13.06
C PRO A 251 -3.59 -11.54 12.37
N ALA A 252 -3.33 -10.35 12.89
CA ALA A 252 -3.80 -9.09 12.32
C ALA A 252 -3.24 -8.83 10.91
N VAL A 253 -1.98 -9.21 10.64
CA VAL A 253 -1.39 -9.10 9.30
C VAL A 253 -2.12 -10.02 8.32
N LYS A 254 -2.42 -11.26 8.72
CA LYS A 254 -3.18 -12.20 7.88
C LYS A 254 -4.55 -11.65 7.53
N LYS A 255 -5.31 -11.14 8.52
CA LYS A 255 -6.62 -10.51 8.32
C LYS A 255 -6.51 -9.25 7.45
N GLY A 256 -5.68 -8.30 7.83
CA GLY A 256 -5.55 -7.00 7.15
C GLY A 256 -5.23 -7.13 5.66
N ARG A 257 -4.44 -8.13 5.26
CA ARG A 257 -4.11 -8.38 3.84
C ARG A 257 -5.26 -8.91 3.01
N MET A 258 -6.31 -9.44 3.62
CA MET A 258 -7.50 -9.94 2.91
C MET A 258 -8.42 -8.79 2.51
N VAL A 259 -8.44 -7.72 3.31
CA VAL A 259 -9.36 -6.59 3.15
C VAL A 259 -9.11 -5.82 1.84
N ASN A 260 -10.20 -5.56 1.13
CA ASN A 260 -10.25 -4.96 -0.21
C ASN A 260 -9.39 -5.66 -1.27
N LYS A 261 -8.95 -6.90 -1.04
CA LYS A 261 -8.17 -7.69 -2.00
C LYS A 261 -9.09 -8.31 -3.04
N ILE A 262 -8.78 -8.11 -4.32
CA ILE A 262 -9.63 -8.51 -5.47
C ILE A 262 -8.92 -9.49 -6.43
N THR A 263 -7.80 -10.07 -6.00
CA THR A 263 -6.95 -10.98 -6.80
C THR A 263 -6.30 -12.02 -5.91
N GLY A 264 -5.93 -13.17 -6.48
CA GLY A 264 -5.29 -14.28 -5.76
C GLY A 264 -6.31 -15.32 -5.32
N ASN A 265 -6.00 -16.10 -4.27
CA ASN A 265 -6.91 -17.14 -3.78
C ASN A 265 -8.20 -16.51 -3.23
N LEU A 266 -9.37 -17.06 -3.61
CA LEU A 266 -10.68 -16.50 -3.24
C LEU A 266 -10.92 -16.48 -1.72
N ASN A 267 -10.41 -17.47 -0.99
CA ASN A 267 -10.48 -17.54 0.47
C ASN A 267 -9.60 -16.52 1.19
N GLU A 268 -8.73 -15.81 0.47
CA GLU A 268 -7.93 -14.70 0.98
C GLU A 268 -8.47 -13.35 0.49
N GLN A 269 -9.60 -13.30 -0.21
CA GLN A 269 -10.20 -12.07 -0.73
C GLN A 269 -11.40 -11.70 0.12
N LEU A 270 -11.31 -10.60 0.84
CA LEU A 270 -12.43 -9.96 1.51
C LEU A 270 -12.65 -8.60 0.84
N HIS A 271 -13.62 -8.52 -0.07
CA HIS A 271 -13.81 -7.33 -0.90
C HIS A 271 -14.13 -6.07 -0.08
N GLU A 272 -14.94 -6.19 0.97
CA GLU A 272 -15.24 -5.10 1.91
C GLU A 272 -15.32 -5.68 3.33
N ARG A 273 -14.98 -4.86 4.33
CA ARG A 273 -15.03 -5.24 5.75
C ARG A 273 -15.93 -4.24 6.47
N HIS A 274 -17.00 -4.74 7.08
CA HIS A 274 -17.99 -3.97 7.85
C HIS A 274 -18.22 -4.56 9.25
N ASP A 275 -17.67 -5.74 9.51
CA ASP A 275 -17.72 -6.40 10.81
C ASP A 275 -16.60 -7.46 10.91
N ALA A 276 -16.17 -7.81 12.12
CA ALA A 276 -15.18 -8.86 12.33
C ALA A 276 -15.67 -10.24 11.82
N GLY A 277 -16.99 -10.48 11.86
CA GLY A 277 -17.59 -11.70 11.32
C GLY A 277 -17.44 -11.87 9.80
N ASP A 278 -17.09 -10.81 9.07
CA ASP A 278 -16.97 -10.85 7.61
C ASP A 278 -15.81 -11.75 7.14
N PHE A 279 -14.74 -11.88 7.93
CA PHE A 279 -13.62 -12.79 7.61
C PHE A 279 -14.03 -14.27 7.59
N LEU A 280 -15.12 -14.62 8.27
CA LEU A 280 -15.64 -16.00 8.31
C LEU A 280 -16.69 -16.25 7.23
N ASN A 281 -17.50 -15.23 6.93
CA ASN A 281 -18.75 -15.40 6.21
C ASN A 281 -18.82 -14.69 4.85
N LYS A 282 -17.89 -13.78 4.57
CA LYS A 282 -17.93 -12.91 3.37
C LYS A 282 -16.63 -12.87 2.56
N THR A 283 -15.75 -13.85 2.75
CA THR A 283 -14.64 -14.06 1.81
C THR A 283 -15.18 -14.54 0.47
N GLN A 284 -14.46 -14.25 -0.61
CA GLN A 284 -14.98 -14.42 -1.97
C GLN A 284 -15.29 -15.88 -2.33
N ASP A 285 -14.62 -16.85 -1.69
CA ASP A 285 -14.93 -18.28 -1.82
C ASP A 285 -16.35 -18.66 -1.35
N LYS A 286 -17.01 -17.81 -0.54
CA LYS A 286 -18.38 -18.04 -0.07
C LYS A 286 -19.46 -17.65 -1.07
N PHE A 287 -19.10 -16.91 -2.11
CA PHE A 287 -20.03 -16.42 -3.13
C PHE A 287 -19.85 -17.10 -4.49
N GLU A 288 -18.69 -17.69 -4.74
CA GLU A 288 -18.32 -18.31 -6.03
C GLU A 288 -18.26 -19.85 -5.96
N SER A 289 -18.84 -20.45 -4.92
CA SER A 289 -18.95 -21.91 -4.71
C SER A 289 -20.12 -22.55 -5.45
#